data_AF-A0A7R9QUQ5-F1
#
_entry.id   AF-A0A7R9QUQ5-F1
#
_cell.length_a   1.000
_cell.length_b   1.000
_cell.length_c   1.000
_cell.angle_alpha   90.00
_cell.angle_beta   90.00
_cell.angle_gamma   90.00
#
_symmetry.space_group_name_H-M   'P 1'
#
loop_
_entity.id
_entity.type
_entity.pdbx_description
1 polymer ?
#
loop_
_entity_poly.entity_id
_entity_poly.type
_entity_poly.pdbx_seq_one_letter_code
_entity_poly.pdbx_strand_id
1 'polypeptide(L)'
;RTSETNYLNEAYSFYSAIRARGYYSKAAKEERADLMVKKLRYFARFIVVCLLLKKMKLVRDLVRELAKQIDDYTVTYDPDDQLEWSLVLSEIKSFIEADNIVTVVDMDNIPLIISHRLSPMNTPPLEKVVTSHLTLQEILIVGNCSDQVKFSELTLDMFRMLQALEREPQEDIAQMYDISPAPTGRMPFGTENGDHRSGGGSGAGGVGIGGGVSSTGKRDNPHKYLLYKPTFSQFFVFLASGFKELPANGVLLLYLSADGCFVNNKHPDDVGYDYGGVITNTKSRDQSLADQNKRQMVSK
;
A
#
# COMPACT_ATOMS: atom_id res chain seq x y z
N ARG A 1 8.50 1.82 5.22
CA ARG A 1 7.69 3.06 5.23
C ARG A 1 7.05 3.18 3.86
N THR A 2 5.73 3.04 3.76
CA THR A 2 4.99 3.03 2.47
C THR A 2 4.56 4.42 2.02
N SER A 3 4.82 5.42 2.86
CA SER A 3 4.41 6.82 2.68
C SER A 3 5.04 7.51 1.47
N GLU A 4 6.15 6.99 0.97
CA GLU A 4 6.77 7.47 -0.27
C GLU A 4 6.79 6.34 -1.31
N THR A 5 5.85 6.42 -2.26
CA THR A 5 5.77 5.51 -3.40
C THR A 5 7.10 5.46 -4.19
N ASN A 6 7.94 6.50 -4.14
CA ASN A 6 9.26 6.52 -4.77
C ASN A 6 10.21 5.46 -4.20
N TYR A 7 10.36 5.36 -2.88
CA TYR A 7 11.18 4.30 -2.28
C TYR A 7 10.67 2.90 -2.61
N LEU A 8 9.35 2.76 -2.75
CA LEU A 8 8.76 1.49 -3.15
C LEU A 8 9.08 1.15 -4.61
N ASN A 9 9.09 2.13 -5.50
CA ASN A 9 9.53 1.99 -6.90
C ASN A 9 11.04 1.73 -7.04
N GLU A 10 11.87 2.35 -6.19
CA GLU A 10 13.31 2.07 -6.12
C GLU A 10 13.57 0.64 -5.65
N ALA A 11 12.89 0.21 -4.58
CA ALA A 11 12.96 -1.17 -4.09
C ALA A 11 12.49 -2.15 -5.18
N TYR A 12 11.43 -1.82 -5.90
CA TYR A 12 10.98 -2.62 -7.05
C TYR A 12 12.07 -2.74 -8.12
N SER A 13 12.69 -1.62 -8.49
CA SER A 13 13.75 -1.58 -9.50
C SER A 13 14.96 -2.41 -9.07
N PHE A 14 15.35 -2.30 -7.79
CA PHE A 14 16.42 -3.10 -7.20
C PHE A 14 16.13 -4.61 -7.28
N TYR A 15 14.97 -5.07 -6.81
CA TYR A 15 14.61 -6.48 -6.86
C TYR A 15 14.42 -7.00 -8.29
N SER A 16 13.84 -6.19 -9.17
CA SER A 16 13.72 -6.51 -10.58
C SER A 16 15.10 -6.71 -11.24
N ALA A 17 16.08 -5.85 -10.93
CA ALA A 17 17.44 -5.99 -11.42
C ALA A 17 18.14 -7.26 -10.90
N ILE A 18 17.91 -7.64 -9.64
CA ILE A 18 18.39 -8.92 -9.09
C ILE A 18 17.87 -10.10 -9.91
N ARG A 19 16.56 -10.09 -10.25
CA ARG A 19 15.94 -11.13 -11.08
C ARG A 19 16.53 -11.17 -12.49
N ALA A 20 16.58 -10.02 -13.16
CA ALA A 20 17.01 -9.90 -14.54
C ALA A 20 18.47 -10.34 -14.75
N ARG A 21 19.34 -10.05 -13.78
CA ARG A 21 20.76 -10.43 -13.81
C ARG A 21 21.03 -11.84 -13.28
N GLY A 22 20.02 -12.54 -12.76
CA GLY A 22 20.17 -13.91 -12.29
C GLY A 22 21.17 -14.09 -11.14
N TYR A 23 21.23 -13.15 -10.19
CA TYR A 23 22.21 -13.17 -9.08
C TYR A 23 22.22 -14.49 -8.30
N TYR A 24 21.05 -15.15 -8.18
CA TYR A 24 20.90 -16.43 -7.48
C TYR A 24 20.82 -17.65 -8.42
N SER A 25 21.29 -17.52 -9.66
CA SER A 25 21.29 -18.62 -10.65
C SER A 25 22.12 -19.83 -10.20
N LYS A 26 23.19 -19.59 -9.41
CA LYS A 26 24.07 -20.64 -8.87
C LYS A 26 23.68 -21.12 -7.47
N ALA A 27 22.62 -20.58 -6.87
CA ALA A 27 22.28 -20.84 -5.46
C ALA A 27 22.05 -22.33 -5.15
N ALA A 28 21.42 -23.08 -6.05
CA ALA A 28 21.16 -24.51 -5.87
C ALA A 28 22.39 -25.41 -6.07
N LYS A 29 23.53 -24.84 -6.49
CA LYS A 29 24.78 -25.58 -6.72
C LYS A 29 25.74 -25.50 -5.54
N GLU A 30 25.40 -24.70 -4.54
CA GLU A 30 26.21 -24.55 -3.34
C GLU A 30 25.92 -25.68 -2.36
N GLU A 31 26.95 -26.21 -1.72
CA GLU A 31 26.82 -27.25 -0.69
C GLU A 31 26.09 -26.72 0.56
N ARG A 32 26.23 -25.43 0.85
CA ARG A 32 25.58 -24.78 1.99
C ARG A 32 24.29 -24.06 1.57
N ALA A 33 23.23 -24.34 2.32
CA ALA A 33 21.89 -23.76 2.18
C ALA A 33 21.84 -22.22 2.32
N ASP A 34 22.87 -21.57 2.87
CA ASP A 34 22.93 -20.12 3.15
C ASP A 34 22.46 -19.26 1.96
N LEU A 35 22.91 -19.60 0.75
CA LEU A 35 22.58 -18.83 -0.45
C LEU A 35 21.14 -19.07 -0.91
N MET A 36 20.60 -20.26 -0.68
CA MET A 36 19.21 -20.58 -0.97
C MET A 36 18.27 -19.83 -0.03
N VAL A 37 18.56 -19.80 1.27
CA VAL A 37 17.78 -19.03 2.24
C VAL A 37 17.77 -17.54 1.89
N LYS A 38 18.90 -16.98 1.44
CA LYS A 38 18.95 -15.59 0.93
C LYS A 38 18.05 -15.39 -0.29
N LYS A 39 18.01 -16.37 -1.21
CA LYS A 39 17.13 -16.37 -2.38
C LYS A 39 15.65 -16.41 -2.01
N LEU A 40 15.25 -17.27 -1.07
CA LEU A 40 13.87 -17.36 -0.57
C LEU A 40 13.42 -16.03 0.06
N ARG A 41 14.27 -15.46 0.93
CA ARG A 41 14.03 -14.15 1.54
C ARG A 41 13.96 -13.02 0.52
N TYR A 42 14.72 -13.10 -0.57
CA TYR A 42 14.62 -12.16 -1.69
C TYR A 42 13.23 -12.24 -2.34
N PHE A 43 12.74 -13.44 -2.66
CA PHE A 43 11.41 -13.63 -3.25
C PHE A 43 10.30 -13.09 -2.35
N ALA A 44 10.33 -13.45 -1.06
CA ALA A 44 9.33 -12.99 -0.09
C ALA A 44 9.26 -11.45 -0.05
N ARG A 45 10.42 -10.76 0.01
CA ARG A 45 10.46 -9.29 0.00
C ARG A 45 10.00 -8.70 -1.33
N PHE A 46 10.39 -9.30 -2.46
CA PHE A 46 9.99 -8.79 -3.76
C PHE A 46 8.47 -8.93 -3.99
N ILE A 47 7.88 -10.02 -3.51
CA ILE A 47 6.42 -10.24 -3.52
C ILE A 47 5.72 -9.13 -2.73
N VAL A 48 6.18 -8.79 -1.51
CA VAL A 48 5.62 -7.68 -0.71
C VAL A 48 5.66 -6.38 -1.50
N VAL A 49 6.81 -6.03 -2.10
CA VAL A 49 6.92 -4.80 -2.91
C VAL A 49 5.94 -4.79 -4.08
N CYS A 50 5.79 -5.92 -4.77
CA CYS A 50 4.85 -6.03 -5.89
C CYS A 50 3.38 -5.97 -5.45
N LEU A 51 3.03 -6.51 -4.29
CA LEU A 51 1.70 -6.40 -3.68
C LEU A 51 1.36 -4.93 -3.40
N LEU A 52 2.27 -4.21 -2.75
CA LEU A 52 2.10 -2.79 -2.42
C LEU A 52 1.96 -1.91 -3.68
N LEU A 53 2.71 -2.22 -4.75
CA LEU A 53 2.59 -1.57 -6.06
C LEU A 53 1.40 -2.09 -6.90
N LYS A 54 0.57 -2.99 -6.37
CA LYS A 54 -0.56 -3.64 -7.08
C LYS A 54 -0.15 -4.30 -8.41
N LYS A 55 1.10 -4.78 -8.55
CA LYS A 55 1.60 -5.49 -9.74
C LYS A 55 1.20 -6.97 -9.70
N MET A 56 -0.10 -7.25 -9.63
CA MET A 56 -0.65 -8.58 -9.32
C MET A 56 -0.27 -9.69 -10.31
N LYS A 57 -0.07 -9.35 -11.60
CA LYS A 57 0.43 -10.33 -12.59
C LYS A 57 1.81 -10.85 -12.17
N LEU A 58 2.73 -9.93 -11.85
CA LEU A 58 4.07 -10.26 -11.40
C LEU A 58 4.07 -10.96 -10.03
N VAL A 59 3.18 -10.58 -9.12
CA VAL A 59 3.01 -11.29 -7.83
C VAL A 59 2.73 -12.78 -8.09
N ARG A 60 1.78 -13.10 -8.97
CA ARG A 60 1.46 -14.50 -9.30
C ARG A 60 2.63 -15.26 -9.93
N ASP A 61 3.45 -14.58 -10.73
CA ASP A 61 4.66 -15.18 -11.31
C ASP A 61 5.70 -15.48 -10.21
N LEU A 62 5.97 -14.50 -9.35
CA LEU A 62 6.93 -14.64 -8.25
C LEU A 62 6.52 -15.69 -7.22
N VAL A 63 5.23 -15.85 -6.94
CA VAL A 63 4.72 -16.89 -6.02
C VAL A 63 4.94 -18.29 -6.59
N ARG A 64 4.74 -18.46 -7.91
CA ARG A 64 5.03 -19.73 -8.58
C ARG A 64 6.53 -20.04 -8.56
N GLU A 65 7.38 -19.04 -8.79
CA GLU A 65 8.82 -19.19 -8.67
C GLU A 65 9.26 -19.50 -7.24
N LEU A 66 8.72 -18.81 -6.24
CA LEU A 66 9.00 -19.06 -4.83
C LEU A 66 8.62 -20.49 -4.43
N ALA A 67 7.45 -20.99 -4.86
CA ALA A 67 7.04 -22.38 -4.61
C ALA A 67 8.11 -23.36 -5.11
N LYS A 68 8.55 -23.21 -6.37
CA LYS A 68 9.62 -24.03 -6.93
C LYS A 68 10.92 -23.92 -6.13
N GLN A 69 11.29 -22.71 -5.67
CA GLN A 69 12.50 -22.54 -4.88
C GLN A 69 12.42 -23.18 -3.49
N ILE A 70 11.23 -23.21 -2.88
CA ILE A 70 11.00 -23.93 -1.62
C ILE A 70 11.12 -25.44 -1.87
N ASP A 71 10.52 -25.95 -2.94
CA ASP A 71 10.64 -27.38 -3.29
C ASP A 71 12.11 -27.77 -3.52
N ASP A 72 12.85 -26.99 -4.33
CA ASP A 72 14.28 -27.20 -4.58
C ASP A 72 15.09 -27.15 -3.25
N TYR A 73 14.76 -26.22 -2.35
CA TYR A 73 15.41 -26.06 -1.05
C TYR A 73 15.16 -27.26 -0.14
N THR A 74 13.91 -27.71 -0.04
CA THR A 74 13.51 -28.86 0.79
C THR A 74 14.16 -30.15 0.29
N VAL A 75 14.08 -30.43 -1.01
CA VAL A 75 14.61 -31.67 -1.59
C VAL A 75 16.14 -31.73 -1.50
N THR A 76 16.83 -30.60 -1.65
CA THR A 76 18.29 -30.58 -1.70
C THR A 76 18.92 -30.62 -0.30
N TYR A 77 18.32 -29.96 0.68
CA TYR A 77 18.97 -29.70 1.97
C TYR A 77 18.25 -30.32 3.18
N ASP A 78 17.04 -30.85 3.02
CA ASP A 78 16.19 -31.38 4.12
C ASP A 78 16.23 -30.50 5.39
N PRO A 79 15.84 -29.22 5.29
CA PRO A 79 16.07 -28.25 6.36
C PRO A 79 14.97 -28.32 7.43
N ASP A 80 15.34 -28.05 8.68
CA ASP A 80 14.40 -28.03 9.81
C ASP A 80 13.29 -26.97 9.66
N ASP A 81 13.54 -25.89 8.90
CA ASP A 81 12.62 -24.76 8.69
C ASP A 81 11.66 -24.95 7.50
N GLN A 82 11.62 -26.13 6.87
CA GLN A 82 10.77 -26.39 5.69
C GLN A 82 9.28 -26.09 5.93
N LEU A 83 8.78 -26.35 7.15
CA LEU A 83 7.39 -26.09 7.52
C LEU A 83 7.11 -24.58 7.61
N GLU A 84 8.08 -23.78 8.06
CA GLU A 84 7.95 -22.33 8.13
C GLU A 84 7.85 -21.73 6.72
N TRP A 85 8.69 -22.17 5.80
CA TRP A 85 8.62 -21.74 4.40
C TRP A 85 7.34 -22.16 3.70
N SER A 86 6.86 -23.37 4.00
CA SER A 86 5.57 -23.86 3.50
C SER A 86 4.41 -23.01 4.02
N LEU A 87 4.43 -22.64 5.29
CA LEU A 87 3.47 -21.71 5.89
C LEU A 87 3.51 -20.34 5.21
N VAL A 88 4.70 -19.76 5.01
CA VAL A 88 4.88 -18.48 4.30
C VAL A 88 4.26 -18.53 2.90
N LEU A 89 4.51 -19.60 2.14
CA LEU A 89 3.93 -19.76 0.80
C LEU A 89 2.40 -19.88 0.86
N SER A 90 1.87 -20.63 1.83
CA SER A 90 0.43 -20.80 2.04
C SER A 90 -0.24 -19.48 2.39
N GLU A 91 0.33 -18.71 3.32
CA GLU A 91 -0.16 -17.38 3.70
C GLU A 91 -0.26 -16.46 2.47
N ILE A 92 0.79 -16.40 1.64
CA ILE A 92 0.78 -15.56 0.43
C ILE A 92 -0.32 -15.98 -0.54
N LYS A 93 -0.48 -17.29 -0.77
CA LYS A 93 -1.51 -17.82 -1.69
C LYS A 93 -2.91 -17.47 -1.19
N SER A 94 -3.20 -17.75 0.09
CA SER A 94 -4.47 -17.42 0.71
C SER A 94 -4.74 -15.90 0.68
N PHE A 95 -3.71 -15.08 0.89
CA PHE A 95 -3.82 -13.62 0.82
C PHE A 95 -4.24 -13.14 -0.56
N ILE A 96 -3.60 -13.64 -1.63
CA ILE A 96 -3.93 -13.27 -3.01
C ILE A 96 -5.33 -13.75 -3.39
N GLU A 97 -5.71 -14.94 -2.96
CA GLU A 97 -7.05 -15.48 -3.20
C GLU A 97 -8.11 -14.61 -2.53
N ALA A 98 -7.91 -14.26 -1.26
CA ALA A 98 -8.86 -13.47 -0.48
C ALA A 98 -9.03 -12.02 -1.00
N ASP A 99 -7.98 -11.43 -1.58
CA ASP A 99 -8.06 -10.09 -2.18
C ASP A 99 -9.02 -10.04 -3.38
N ASN A 100 -9.15 -11.15 -4.13
CA ASN A 100 -9.95 -11.21 -5.36
C ASN A 100 -11.44 -11.58 -5.15
N ILE A 101 -11.92 -11.70 -3.91
CA ILE A 101 -13.27 -12.21 -3.63
C ILE A 101 -14.39 -11.26 -4.11
N VAL A 102 -14.14 -9.95 -4.15
CA VAL A 102 -15.18 -8.96 -4.47
C VAL A 102 -14.91 -8.33 -5.82
N THR A 103 -15.78 -8.61 -6.79
CA THR A 103 -15.82 -7.89 -8.07
C THR A 103 -17.00 -6.92 -8.04
N VAL A 104 -16.73 -5.64 -8.23
CA VAL A 104 -17.80 -4.66 -8.41
C VAL A 104 -18.21 -4.69 -9.87
N VAL A 105 -19.51 -4.79 -10.12
CA VAL A 105 -20.10 -4.75 -11.46
C VAL A 105 -21.03 -3.54 -11.57
N ASP A 106 -21.22 -3.05 -12.78
CA ASP A 106 -22.25 -2.04 -13.06
C ASP A 106 -23.65 -2.67 -13.18
N MET A 107 -24.63 -1.86 -13.58
CA MET A 107 -26.02 -2.30 -13.77
C MET A 107 -26.18 -3.35 -14.87
N ASP A 108 -25.22 -3.45 -15.79
CA ASP A 108 -25.20 -4.38 -16.92
C ASP A 108 -24.33 -5.62 -16.61
N ASN A 109 -23.95 -5.83 -15.34
CA ASN A 109 -23.05 -6.89 -14.87
C ASN A 109 -21.63 -6.84 -15.48
N ILE A 110 -21.19 -5.67 -15.96
CA ILE A 110 -19.83 -5.49 -16.48
C ILE A 110 -18.89 -5.22 -15.30
N PRO A 111 -17.78 -5.97 -15.16
CA PRO A 111 -16.79 -5.73 -14.11
C PRO A 111 -16.20 -4.31 -14.18
N LEU A 112 -16.38 -3.54 -13.11
CA LEU A 112 -15.82 -2.21 -12.95
C LEU A 112 -14.43 -2.28 -12.34
N ILE A 113 -13.46 -1.63 -13.00
CA ILE A 113 -12.12 -1.45 -12.44
C ILE A 113 -12.14 -0.21 -11.56
N ILE A 114 -12.30 -0.41 -10.26
CA ILE A 114 -12.25 0.68 -9.28
C ILE A 114 -10.78 0.93 -8.89
N SER A 115 -10.35 2.19 -9.02
CA SER A 115 -9.09 2.60 -8.41
C SER A 115 -9.24 2.54 -6.89
N HIS A 116 -8.34 1.80 -6.23
CA HIS A 116 -8.29 1.76 -4.77
C HIS A 116 -7.36 2.84 -4.23
N ARG A 117 -7.11 3.92 -4.97
CA ARG A 117 -6.20 5.01 -4.56
C ARG A 117 -6.93 6.33 -4.64
N LEU A 118 -6.54 7.29 -3.80
CA LEU A 118 -7.12 8.63 -3.83
C LEU A 118 -6.75 9.34 -5.13
N SER A 119 -7.77 9.76 -5.88
CA SER A 119 -7.66 10.53 -7.12
C SER A 119 -8.67 11.68 -7.11
N PRO A 120 -8.43 12.75 -7.87
CA PRO A 120 -9.40 13.86 -7.97
C PRO A 120 -10.80 13.41 -8.41
N MET A 121 -10.90 12.28 -9.11
CA MET A 121 -12.17 11.73 -9.62
C MET A 121 -12.96 10.94 -8.57
N ASN A 122 -12.31 10.41 -7.54
CA ASN A 122 -12.97 9.65 -6.48
C ASN A 122 -12.96 10.34 -5.10
N THR A 123 -12.30 11.50 -4.99
CA THR A 123 -12.40 12.36 -3.82
C THR A 123 -13.45 13.45 -4.04
N PRO A 124 -14.42 13.64 -3.12
CA PRO A 124 -15.37 14.74 -3.21
C PRO A 124 -14.68 16.10 -3.36
N PRO A 125 -15.23 17.02 -4.18
CA PRO A 125 -14.66 18.35 -4.32
C PRO A 125 -14.72 19.10 -3.00
N LEU A 126 -13.67 19.87 -2.71
CA LEU A 126 -13.65 20.75 -1.54
C LEU A 126 -14.70 21.86 -1.71
N GLU A 127 -15.59 22.00 -0.73
CA GLU A 127 -16.45 23.17 -0.64
C GLU A 127 -15.60 24.42 -0.43
N LYS A 128 -15.91 25.50 -1.16
CA LYS A 128 -15.13 26.75 -1.16
C LYS A 128 -15.35 27.61 0.10
N VAL A 129 -15.55 27.00 1.26
CA VAL A 129 -15.71 27.76 2.51
C VAL A 129 -14.32 28.07 3.07
N VAL A 130 -14.03 29.37 3.12
CA VAL A 130 -12.76 29.93 3.53
C VAL A 130 -12.74 29.99 5.06
N THR A 131 -12.22 28.96 5.71
CA THR A 131 -11.46 29.02 6.98
C THR A 131 -10.93 27.62 7.28
N SER A 132 -9.60 27.46 7.23
CA SER A 132 -8.85 26.24 7.57
C SER A 132 -9.09 25.02 6.67
N HIS A 133 -8.24 24.85 5.67
CA HIS A 133 -8.15 23.60 4.91
C HIS A 133 -7.39 22.55 5.72
N LEU A 134 -8.13 21.62 6.33
CA LEU A 134 -7.55 20.44 6.95
C LEU A 134 -6.94 19.52 5.89
N THR A 135 -5.79 18.94 6.20
CA THR A 135 -5.08 18.00 5.32
C THR A 135 -4.78 16.73 6.09
N LEU A 136 -5.09 15.58 5.50
CA LEU A 136 -4.68 14.29 6.07
C LEU A 136 -3.16 14.16 5.93
N GLN A 137 -2.47 14.12 7.06
CA GLN A 137 -1.00 14.07 7.14
C GLN A 137 -0.52 12.74 7.71
N GLU A 138 -1.14 12.29 8.79
CA GLU A 138 -0.74 11.07 9.51
C GLU A 138 -1.85 10.03 9.49
N ILE A 139 -1.47 8.76 9.39
CA ILE A 139 -2.38 7.64 9.44
C ILE A 139 -1.79 6.57 10.35
N LEU A 140 -2.57 6.10 11.31
CA LEU A 140 -2.26 4.94 12.12
C LEU A 140 -3.23 3.81 11.77
N ILE A 141 -2.71 2.74 11.16
CA ILE A 141 -3.47 1.55 10.75
C ILE A 141 -3.13 0.42 11.73
N VAL A 142 -4.12 -0.02 12.50
CA VAL A 142 -3.98 -1.07 13.51
C VAL A 142 -4.81 -2.29 13.12
N GLY A 143 -4.16 -3.43 12.89
CA GLY A 143 -4.80 -4.72 12.66
C GLY A 143 -4.72 -5.59 13.91
N ASN A 144 -5.87 -5.93 14.50
CA ASN A 144 -5.96 -6.69 15.75
C ASN A 144 -6.99 -7.83 15.72
N CYS A 145 -7.71 -7.99 14.61
CA CYS A 145 -8.57 -9.16 14.41
C CYS A 145 -7.69 -10.41 14.22
N SER A 146 -8.02 -11.50 14.91
CA SER A 146 -7.21 -12.73 14.86
C SER A 146 -7.55 -13.64 13.69
N ASP A 147 -8.80 -13.62 13.23
CA ASP A 147 -9.34 -14.61 12.29
C ASP A 147 -9.41 -14.02 10.88
N GLN A 148 -8.32 -13.37 10.48
CA GLN A 148 -8.19 -12.74 9.17
C GLN A 148 -7.01 -13.31 8.40
N VAL A 149 -7.22 -13.43 7.10
CA VAL A 149 -6.15 -13.76 6.16
C VAL A 149 -5.08 -12.68 6.25
N LYS A 150 -3.84 -13.13 6.39
CA LYS A 150 -2.66 -12.28 6.49
C LYS A 150 -1.51 -12.88 5.74
N PHE A 151 -0.53 -12.02 5.45
CA PHE A 151 0.78 -12.44 5.03
C PHE A 151 1.80 -11.79 5.96
N SER A 152 2.55 -12.61 6.72
CA SER A 152 3.45 -12.15 7.79
C SER A 152 2.67 -11.38 8.88
N GLU A 153 2.72 -10.05 8.86
CA GLU A 153 2.05 -9.15 9.80
C GLU A 153 1.07 -8.20 9.11
N LEU A 154 0.88 -8.34 7.79
CA LEU A 154 -0.06 -7.52 7.03
C LEU A 154 -1.37 -8.29 6.84
N THR A 155 -2.43 -7.89 7.54
CA THR A 155 -3.78 -8.41 7.33
C THR A 155 -4.42 -7.80 6.08
N LEU A 156 -5.41 -8.49 5.51
CA LEU A 156 -6.05 -8.08 4.26
C LEU A 156 -6.71 -6.70 4.34
N ASP A 157 -7.33 -6.38 5.47
CA ASP A 157 -7.95 -5.08 5.74
C ASP A 157 -6.91 -3.95 5.86
N MET A 158 -5.80 -4.18 6.56
CA MET A 158 -4.68 -3.25 6.63
C MET A 158 -4.13 -2.95 5.24
N PHE A 159 -3.95 -3.99 4.41
CA PHE A 159 -3.54 -3.82 3.01
C PHE A 159 -4.55 -2.99 2.22
N ARG A 160 -5.85 -3.28 2.32
CA ARG A 160 -6.88 -2.52 1.62
C ARG A 160 -6.92 -1.06 2.06
N MET A 161 -6.84 -0.79 3.36
CA MET A 161 -6.76 0.58 3.89
C MET A 161 -5.49 1.28 3.45
N LEU A 162 -4.36 0.58 3.42
CA LEU A 162 -3.09 1.11 2.94
C LEU A 162 -3.20 1.54 1.47
N GLN A 163 -3.80 0.72 0.62
CA GLN A 163 -4.03 1.07 -0.79
C GLN A 163 -5.02 2.24 -0.90
N ALA A 164 -6.16 2.17 -0.20
CA ALA A 164 -7.23 3.18 -0.22
C ALA A 164 -6.76 4.59 0.15
N LEU A 165 -5.76 4.68 1.04
CA LEU A 165 -5.21 5.93 1.54
C LEU A 165 -3.92 6.36 0.81
N GLU A 166 -3.57 5.67 -0.27
CA GLU A 166 -2.47 6.03 -1.15
C GLU A 166 -3.01 6.87 -2.30
N ARG A 167 -2.38 8.00 -2.59
CA ARG A 167 -2.70 8.84 -3.75
C ARG A 167 -2.21 8.18 -5.03
N GLU A 168 -2.94 8.39 -6.11
CA GLU A 168 -2.44 8.00 -7.43
C GLU A 168 -1.16 8.77 -7.75
N PRO A 169 -0.13 8.12 -8.33
CA PRO A 169 1.01 8.84 -8.84
C PRO A 169 0.49 9.82 -9.90
N GLN A 170 0.64 11.11 -9.65
CA GLN A 170 0.43 12.11 -10.68
C GLN A 170 1.62 12.00 -11.63
N GLU A 171 1.46 11.23 -12.70
CA GLU A 171 2.36 11.35 -13.84
C GLU A 171 2.34 12.83 -14.25
N ASP A 172 3.51 13.46 -14.30
CA ASP A 172 3.62 14.86 -14.70
C ASP A 172 3.00 14.98 -16.09
N ILE A 173 1.77 15.50 -16.15
CA ILE A 173 0.94 15.65 -17.35
C ILE A 173 1.72 16.37 -18.48
N ALA A 174 2.79 17.09 -18.14
CA ALA A 174 3.75 17.70 -19.06
C ALA A 174 4.40 16.71 -20.05
N GLN A 175 4.54 15.41 -19.73
CA GLN A 175 5.14 14.44 -20.65
C GLN A 175 4.15 13.82 -21.65
N MET A 176 2.84 14.03 -21.47
CA MET A 176 1.84 13.49 -22.39
C MET A 176 1.70 14.32 -23.68
N TYR A 177 2.25 15.54 -23.70
CA TYR A 177 2.18 16.44 -24.86
C TYR A 177 3.42 16.42 -25.75
N ASP A 178 4.48 15.70 -25.37
CA ASP A 178 5.74 15.63 -26.13
C ASP A 178 5.90 14.32 -26.91
N ILE A 179 4.87 13.45 -26.92
CA ILE A 179 4.87 12.19 -27.66
C ILE A 179 3.54 12.03 -28.40
N SER A 180 3.28 12.90 -29.37
CA SER A 180 2.24 12.66 -30.38
C SER A 180 2.89 12.43 -31.75
N PRO A 181 2.94 11.20 -32.26
CA PRO A 181 3.26 10.93 -33.65
C PRO A 181 1.96 10.96 -34.46
N ALA A 182 1.74 12.02 -35.25
CA ALA A 182 0.73 11.99 -36.30
C ALA A 182 1.39 12.24 -37.67
N PRO A 183 1.26 11.30 -38.63
CA PRO A 183 1.73 11.45 -40.00
C PRO A 183 0.63 12.01 -40.92
N THR A 184 1.04 12.58 -42.06
CA THR A 184 0.26 13.02 -43.25
C THR A 184 -0.58 14.29 -43.07
N GLY A 185 -0.52 15.31 -43.93
CA GLY A 185 0.22 15.54 -45.16
C GLY A 185 -0.38 16.77 -45.85
N ARG A 186 0.43 17.82 -46.06
CA ARG A 186 0.21 18.88 -47.06
C ARG A 186 1.54 19.63 -47.23
N MET A 187 2.24 19.31 -48.32
CA MET A 187 3.40 20.07 -48.81
C MET A 187 2.88 21.38 -49.46
N PRO A 188 3.71 22.43 -49.56
CA PRO A 188 4.53 22.52 -50.77
C PRO A 188 5.98 22.96 -50.51
N PHE A 189 6.88 22.31 -51.26
CA PHE A 189 8.03 22.83 -51.99
C PHE A 189 8.44 24.31 -51.79
N GLY A 190 9.75 24.51 -51.61
CA GLY A 190 10.50 25.53 -52.36
C GLY A 190 11.51 26.39 -51.59
N THR A 191 12.82 26.10 -51.80
CA THR A 191 13.95 27.06 -52.00
C THR A 191 14.30 28.05 -50.88
N GLU A 192 15.42 27.86 -50.18
CA GLU A 192 16.78 28.40 -50.46
C GLU A 192 17.02 29.86 -50.04
N ASN A 193 18.02 30.03 -49.16
CA ASN A 193 18.98 31.14 -48.99
C ASN A 193 18.52 32.59 -48.74
N GLY A 194 19.19 33.24 -47.77
CA GLY A 194 19.57 34.65 -47.90
C GLY A 194 19.05 35.64 -46.85
N ASP A 195 19.96 36.04 -45.95
CA ASP A 195 20.34 37.43 -45.63
C ASP A 195 19.36 38.50 -45.06
N HIS A 196 19.89 39.14 -44.01
CA HIS A 196 19.88 40.60 -43.72
C HIS A 196 18.67 41.33 -43.06
N ARG A 197 18.97 41.81 -41.85
CA ARG A 197 18.81 43.19 -41.29
C ARG A 197 17.44 43.75 -40.88
N SER A 198 17.44 44.16 -39.59
CA SER A 198 17.00 45.45 -39.03
C SER A 198 15.56 45.96 -39.18
N GLY A 199 14.95 46.34 -38.05
CA GLY A 199 13.87 47.31 -38.00
C GLY A 199 13.14 47.34 -36.66
N GLY A 200 13.40 48.36 -35.83
CA GLY A 200 12.73 48.57 -34.56
C GLY A 200 11.31 49.13 -34.67
N GLY A 201 10.58 49.14 -33.56
CA GLY A 201 9.26 49.76 -33.47
C GLY A 201 8.60 49.54 -32.12
N SER A 202 8.57 50.60 -31.32
CA SER A 202 8.00 50.75 -29.98
C SER A 202 6.47 50.58 -29.92
N GLY A 203 5.93 50.17 -28.76
CA GLY A 203 4.67 50.73 -28.26
C GLY A 203 3.56 49.77 -27.80
N ALA A 204 3.31 49.83 -26.48
CA ALA A 204 2.00 49.81 -25.82
C ALA A 204 1.28 48.49 -25.51
N GLY A 205 1.03 48.28 -24.20
CA GLY A 205 -0.29 47.89 -23.70
C GLY A 205 -0.53 46.41 -23.43
N GLY A 206 0.10 45.85 -22.40
CA GLY A 206 -0.26 44.54 -21.85
C GLY A 206 -0.51 44.62 -20.35
N VAL A 207 -1.77 44.71 -19.95
CA VAL A 207 -2.21 44.48 -18.56
C VAL A 207 -1.95 43.01 -18.25
N GLY A 208 -0.80 42.74 -17.65
CA GLY A 208 -0.47 41.42 -17.11
C GLY A 208 -1.32 41.13 -15.90
N ILE A 209 -2.43 40.40 -16.10
CA ILE A 209 -3.06 39.65 -15.00
C ILE A 209 -2.03 38.61 -14.58
N GLY A 210 -1.30 38.91 -13.51
CA GLY A 210 -0.45 37.98 -12.78
C GLY A 210 -1.32 36.92 -12.11
N GLY A 211 -1.91 36.03 -12.91
CA GLY A 211 -2.33 34.72 -12.46
C GLY A 211 -1.07 33.87 -12.34
N GLY A 212 -0.37 34.01 -11.21
CA GLY A 212 0.64 33.04 -10.83
C GLY A 212 -0.01 31.67 -10.94
N VAL A 213 0.51 30.85 -11.85
CA VAL A 213 0.29 29.40 -11.83
C VAL A 213 0.81 28.97 -10.48
N SER A 214 -0.07 28.94 -9.48
CA SER A 214 0.12 28.10 -8.32
C SER A 214 0.38 26.74 -8.93
N SER A 215 1.61 26.25 -8.80
CA SER A 215 1.92 24.83 -8.93
C SER A 215 0.71 24.09 -8.39
N THR A 216 0.01 23.34 -9.24
CA THR A 216 -1.06 22.44 -8.80
C THR A 216 -0.45 21.60 -7.70
N GLY A 217 -0.73 21.98 -6.43
CA GLY A 217 0.10 21.59 -5.31
C GLY A 217 0.14 20.09 -5.26
N LYS A 218 1.32 19.51 -5.58
CA LYS A 218 1.55 18.07 -5.50
C LYS A 218 1.13 17.69 -4.09
N ARG A 219 -0.02 17.01 -3.95
CA ARG A 219 -0.51 16.61 -2.64
C ARG A 219 0.31 15.41 -2.24
N ASP A 220 1.17 15.58 -1.24
CA ASP A 220 1.99 14.48 -0.77
C ASP A 220 1.12 13.36 -0.18
N ASN A 221 1.66 12.14 -0.25
CA ASN A 221 1.04 11.00 0.37
C ASN A 221 1.09 11.14 1.89
N PRO A 222 -0.03 10.89 2.60
CA PRO A 222 0.00 10.89 4.05
C PRO A 222 0.96 9.82 4.55
N HIS A 223 1.62 10.15 5.65
CA HIS A 223 2.49 9.25 6.38
C HIS A 223 1.68 8.15 7.08
N LYS A 224 2.22 6.92 7.15
CA LYS A 224 1.46 5.72 7.52
C LYS A 224 2.26 4.85 8.48
N TYR A 225 1.70 4.66 9.68
CA TYR A 225 2.14 3.69 10.68
C TYR A 225 1.27 2.43 10.57
N LEU A 226 1.90 1.26 10.48
CA LEU A 226 1.22 -0.04 10.41
C LEU A 226 1.56 -0.82 11.67
N LEU A 227 0.56 -1.16 12.47
CA LEU A 227 0.74 -1.92 13.71
C LEU A 227 -0.13 -3.18 13.68
N TYR A 228 0.51 -4.34 13.73
CA TYR A 228 -0.17 -5.61 13.88
C TYR A 228 -0.12 -6.04 15.35
N LYS A 229 -1.31 -6.22 15.94
CA LYS A 229 -1.50 -6.60 17.35
C LYS A 229 -0.59 -5.85 18.33
N PRO A 230 -0.57 -4.49 18.29
CA PRO A 230 0.32 -3.73 19.16
C PRO A 230 -0.08 -3.87 20.62
N THR A 231 0.92 -3.82 21.50
CA THR A 231 0.69 -3.50 22.91
C THR A 231 0.18 -2.07 23.05
N PHE A 232 -0.50 -1.76 24.17
CA PHE A 232 -0.94 -0.39 24.45
C PHE A 232 0.21 0.62 24.39
N SER A 233 1.37 0.27 24.97
CA SER A 233 2.55 1.14 24.94
C SER A 233 3.04 1.42 23.52
N GLN A 234 3.10 0.41 22.66
CA GLN A 234 3.46 0.60 21.25
C GLN A 234 2.45 1.51 20.55
N PHE A 235 1.15 1.20 20.68
CA PHE A 235 0.08 2.01 20.10
C PHE A 235 0.19 3.48 20.54
N PHE A 236 0.35 3.73 21.84
CA PHE A 236 0.42 5.07 22.40
C PHE A 236 1.65 5.84 21.91
N VAL A 237 2.81 5.19 21.80
CA VAL A 237 4.04 5.82 21.27
C VAL A 237 3.84 6.30 19.83
N PHE A 238 3.25 5.47 18.96
CA PHE A 238 3.01 5.86 17.57
C PHE A 238 1.92 6.91 17.43
N LEU A 239 0.85 6.83 18.23
CA LEU A 239 -0.19 7.85 18.26
C LEU A 239 0.36 9.21 18.72
N ALA A 240 1.13 9.23 19.80
CA ALA A 240 1.74 10.45 20.33
C ALA A 240 2.77 11.04 19.35
N SER A 241 3.56 10.18 18.68
CA SER A 241 4.52 10.62 17.67
C SER A 241 3.82 11.26 16.47
N GLY A 242 2.81 10.58 15.91
CA GLY A 242 2.01 11.13 14.82
C GLY A 242 1.34 12.45 15.19
N PHE A 243 0.72 12.53 16.38
CA PHE A 243 0.11 13.78 16.85
C PHE A 243 1.11 14.93 17.01
N LYS A 244 2.31 14.66 17.54
CA LYS A 244 3.37 15.65 17.70
C LYS A 244 3.89 16.21 16.38
N GLU A 245 3.87 15.39 15.32
CA GLU A 245 4.34 15.75 13.98
C GLU A 245 3.27 16.51 13.15
N LEU A 246 2.02 16.60 13.63
CA LEU A 246 0.96 17.29 12.90
C LEU A 246 1.19 18.80 12.79
N PRO A 247 1.07 19.40 11.59
CA PRO A 247 0.98 20.84 11.44
C PRO A 247 -0.37 21.36 11.98
N ALA A 248 -0.51 22.68 12.10
CA ALA A 248 -1.73 23.32 12.63
C ALA A 248 -3.03 22.96 11.87
N ASN A 249 -2.92 22.60 10.60
CA ASN A 249 -4.03 22.14 9.76
C ASN A 249 -3.94 20.63 9.42
N GLY A 250 -3.09 19.90 10.13
CA GLY A 250 -2.89 18.46 9.94
C GLY A 250 -3.95 17.65 10.66
N VAL A 251 -4.38 16.57 10.02
CA VAL A 251 -5.27 15.57 10.60
C VAL A 251 -4.56 14.23 10.65
N LEU A 252 -4.75 13.52 11.76
CA LEU A 252 -4.38 12.12 11.93
C LEU A 252 -5.64 11.25 11.77
N LEU A 253 -5.55 10.23 10.92
CA LEU A 253 -6.57 9.19 10.81
C LEU A 253 -6.15 7.95 11.59
N LEU A 254 -7.00 7.49 12.51
CA LEU A 254 -6.84 6.22 13.20
C LEU A 254 -7.79 5.19 12.59
N TYR A 255 -7.23 4.14 12.00
CA TYR A 255 -7.94 2.93 11.64
C TYR A 255 -7.62 1.83 12.65
N LEU A 256 -8.64 1.28 13.31
CA LEU A 256 -8.50 0.23 14.31
C LEU A 256 -9.44 -0.93 13.97
N SER A 257 -8.86 -2.03 13.52
CA SER A 257 -9.55 -3.28 13.24
C SER A 257 -9.40 -4.23 14.42
N ALA A 258 -10.51 -4.54 15.07
CA ALA A 258 -10.57 -5.36 16.27
C ALA A 258 -12.00 -5.85 16.51
N ASP A 259 -12.17 -6.90 17.31
CA ASP A 259 -13.49 -7.40 17.67
C ASP A 259 -14.17 -6.45 18.66
N GLY A 260 -15.50 -6.33 18.56
CA GLY A 260 -16.30 -5.57 19.51
C GLY A 260 -16.29 -6.20 20.91
N CYS A 261 -16.15 -5.36 21.92
CA CYS A 261 -16.38 -5.70 23.32
C CYS A 261 -17.69 -5.01 23.75
N PHE A 262 -18.67 -5.78 24.20
CA PHE A 262 -19.93 -5.24 24.70
C PHE A 262 -20.05 -5.55 26.18
N VAL A 263 -20.24 -4.53 27.01
CA VAL A 263 -20.38 -4.70 28.46
C VAL A 263 -21.83 -5.10 28.74
N ASN A 264 -22.05 -6.27 29.34
CA ASN A 264 -23.41 -6.75 29.67
C ASN A 264 -23.99 -6.11 30.94
N ASN A 265 -23.17 -5.46 31.78
CA ASN A 265 -23.62 -4.84 33.03
C ASN A 265 -23.15 -3.37 33.10
N LYS A 266 -24.09 -2.46 33.35
CA LYS A 266 -23.81 -1.06 33.67
C LYS A 266 -22.96 -1.01 34.94
N HIS A 267 -21.76 -0.47 34.88
CA HIS A 267 -20.96 -0.25 36.08
C HIS A 267 -21.32 1.13 36.63
N PRO A 268 -21.98 1.24 37.80
CA PRO A 268 -22.51 2.52 38.28
C PRO A 268 -21.45 3.62 38.50
N ASP A 269 -20.17 3.22 38.60
CA ASP A 269 -19.04 4.11 38.86
C ASP A 269 -18.22 4.49 37.61
N ASP A 270 -18.50 3.94 36.42
CA ASP A 270 -17.63 4.08 35.24
C ASP A 270 -18.40 4.52 33.99
N VAL A 271 -18.89 5.77 34.04
CA VAL A 271 -19.80 6.40 33.07
C VAL A 271 -19.26 6.44 31.63
N GLY A 272 -17.97 6.19 31.41
CA GLY A 272 -17.31 6.27 30.11
C GLY A 272 -17.22 4.96 29.32
N TYR A 273 -17.33 3.80 29.97
CA TYR A 273 -17.09 2.49 29.34
C TYR A 273 -18.36 1.65 29.15
N ASP A 274 -19.52 2.16 29.58
CA ASP A 274 -20.81 1.47 29.51
C ASP A 274 -21.36 1.25 28.08
N TYR A 275 -20.73 1.85 27.05
CA TYR A 275 -21.15 1.75 25.65
C TYR A 275 -20.41 0.66 24.85
N GLY A 276 -19.53 -0.10 25.48
CA GLY A 276 -18.67 -1.07 24.81
C GLY A 276 -17.36 -0.48 24.28
N GLY A 277 -16.59 -1.29 23.55
CA GLY A 277 -15.28 -0.94 23.05
C GLY A 277 -14.75 -1.97 22.06
N VAL A 278 -13.43 -2.04 21.92
CA VAL A 278 -12.78 -3.03 21.06
C VAL A 278 -11.75 -3.84 21.82
N ILE A 279 -11.68 -5.14 21.54
CA ILE A 279 -10.75 -6.06 22.17
C ILE A 279 -9.42 -5.95 21.44
N THR A 280 -8.43 -5.36 22.10
CA THR A 280 -7.10 -5.17 21.52
C THR A 280 -6.01 -6.06 22.10
N ASN A 281 -6.35 -6.92 23.07
CA ASN A 281 -5.44 -7.87 23.69
C ASN A 281 -5.82 -9.31 23.34
N THR A 282 -5.11 -9.90 22.37
CA THR A 282 -5.42 -11.24 21.85
C THR A 282 -5.05 -12.37 22.80
N LYS A 283 -4.10 -12.16 23.73
CA LYS A 283 -3.69 -13.21 24.70
C LYS A 283 -4.84 -13.65 25.60
N SER A 284 -5.72 -12.70 25.96
CA SER A 284 -6.88 -12.98 26.79
C SER A 284 -7.97 -13.74 26.03
N ARG A 285 -8.06 -13.56 24.71
CA ARG A 285 -9.08 -14.20 23.86
C ARG A 285 -8.80 -15.69 23.65
N ASP A 286 -7.53 -16.02 23.36
CA ASP A 286 -7.12 -17.42 23.17
C ASP A 286 -7.28 -18.21 24.48
N GLN A 287 -7.00 -17.60 25.63
CA GLN A 287 -7.29 -18.17 26.94
C GLN A 287 -8.79 -18.31 27.20
N SER A 288 -9.61 -17.28 26.93
CA SER A 288 -11.06 -17.36 27.15
C SER A 288 -11.76 -18.39 26.25
N LEU A 289 -11.31 -18.53 25.00
CA LEU A 289 -11.82 -19.54 24.07
C LEU A 289 -11.36 -20.95 24.48
N ALA A 290 -10.10 -21.10 24.91
CA ALA A 290 -9.60 -22.37 25.45
C ALA A 290 -10.37 -22.79 26.72
N ASP A 291 -10.70 -21.84 27.60
CA ASP A 291 -11.46 -22.10 28.83
C ASP A 291 -12.93 -22.41 28.54
N GLN A 292 -13.55 -21.75 27.56
CA GLN A 292 -14.91 -22.08 27.10
C GLN A 292 -14.98 -23.48 26.47
N ASN A 293 -14.00 -23.84 25.62
CA ASN A 293 -13.94 -25.16 25.00
C ASN A 293 -13.67 -26.27 26.02
N LYS A 294 -12.82 -26.02 27.03
CA LYS A 294 -12.63 -26.96 28.16
C LYS A 294 -13.93 -27.17 28.96
N ARG A 295 -14.68 -26.10 29.23
CA ARG A 295 -15.97 -26.22 29.95
C ARG A 295 -17.01 -27.01 29.17
N GLN A 296 -17.03 -26.91 27.84
CA GLN A 296 -17.94 -27.71 27.00
C GLN A 296 -17.53 -29.18 26.91
N MET A 297 -16.23 -29.51 26.95
CA MET A 297 -15.76 -30.90 26.97
C MET A 297 -15.97 -31.60 28.31
N VAL A 298 -16.00 -30.87 29.43
CA VAL A 298 -16.28 -31.42 30.77
C VAL A 298 -17.79 -31.61 31.02
N SER A 299 -18.63 -31.06 30.15
CA SER A 299 -20.10 -31.14 30.24
C SER A 299 -20.73 -32.24 29.36
N LYS A 300 -19.93 -33.12 28.75
CA LYS A 300 -20.37 -34.33 28.06
C LYS A 300 -19.80 -35.56 28.74
#